data_AF-Q0VA67-F1
#
_entry.id   AF-Q0VA67-F1
#
_cell.length_a   1.000
_cell.length_b   1.000
_cell.length_c   1.000
_cell.angle_alpha   90.00
_cell.angle_beta   90.00
_cell.angle_gamma   90.00
#
_symmetry.space_group_name_H-M   'P 1'
#
loop_
_entity.id
_entity.type
_entity.pdbx_description
1 polymer ?
#
loop_
_entity_poly.entity_id
_entity_poly.type
_entity_poly.pdbx_seq_one_letter_code
_entity_poly.pdbx_strand_id
1 'polypeptide(L)'
;MHCLPSATIRLLSSSQVITSVVSVVKELVENALDANATSIEIKLENFGFDKIEVRDNGKGIKSDDTPVMGVKHYTSKINSHDDLETLETYGFRGEALASICSVAEVHIATKTLEDDFSKLYILDSSGHVVSQKPSHLGQGK
;
A
#
# COMPACT_ATOMS: atom_id res chain seq x y z
N MET A 1 -31.21 -15.60 14.70
CA MET A 1 -29.84 -15.03 14.73
C MET A 1 -28.92 -16.10 15.27
N HIS A 2 -27.82 -16.42 14.59
CA HIS A 2 -26.86 -17.46 15.00
C HIS A 2 -25.44 -16.90 14.97
N CYS A 3 -24.59 -17.38 15.88
CA CYS A 3 -23.19 -16.99 15.94
C CYS A 3 -22.44 -17.60 14.75
N LEU A 4 -21.61 -16.81 14.08
CA LEU A 4 -20.81 -17.28 12.95
C LEU A 4 -19.59 -18.05 13.44
N PRO A 5 -19.11 -19.05 12.67
CA PRO A 5 -17.85 -19.72 12.96
C PRO A 5 -16.69 -18.73 13.05
N SER A 6 -15.71 -18.98 13.93
CA SER A 6 -14.55 -18.10 14.13
C SER A 6 -13.76 -17.85 12.83
N ALA A 7 -13.69 -18.84 11.94
CA ALA A 7 -13.08 -18.69 10.62
C ALA A 7 -13.86 -17.70 9.73
N THR A 8 -15.19 -17.75 9.77
CA THR A 8 -16.06 -16.81 9.04
C THR A 8 -15.98 -15.41 9.63
N ILE A 9 -15.93 -15.27 10.96
CA ILE A 9 -15.69 -13.99 11.64
C ILE A 9 -14.34 -13.41 11.20
N ARG A 10 -13.28 -14.23 11.17
CA ARG A 10 -11.94 -13.83 10.73
C ARG A 10 -11.92 -13.35 9.29
N LEU A 11 -12.64 -14.05 8.39
CA LEU A 11 -12.81 -13.67 6.98
C LEU A 11 -13.65 -12.39 6.80
N LEU A 12 -14.68 -12.19 7.62
CA LEU A 12 -15.49 -10.97 7.60
C LEU A 12 -14.68 -9.78 8.12
N SER A 13 -13.88 -9.97 9.17
CA SER A 13 -12.99 -8.94 9.72
C SER A 13 -11.78 -8.61 8.84
N SER A 14 -11.41 -9.49 7.91
CA SER A 14 -10.30 -9.28 6.97
C SER A 14 -10.73 -8.65 5.63
N SER A 15 -12.02 -8.38 5.44
CA SER A 15 -12.55 -7.99 4.12
C SER A 15 -12.83 -6.50 3.95
N GLN A 16 -12.71 -5.68 5.00
CA GLN A 16 -12.90 -4.23 4.92
C GLN A 16 -11.74 -3.50 5.61
N VAL A 17 -10.60 -3.44 4.93
CA VAL A 17 -9.46 -2.60 5.35
C VAL A 17 -9.74 -1.13 5.02
N ILE A 18 -10.43 -0.86 3.91
CA ILE A 18 -10.71 0.49 3.41
C ILE A 18 -12.20 0.76 3.42
N THR A 19 -12.64 1.73 4.22
CA THR A 19 -14.06 2.09 4.39
C THR A 19 -14.32 3.59 4.30
N SER A 20 -13.26 4.40 4.25
CA SER A 20 -13.31 5.86 4.21
C SER A 20 -12.03 6.46 3.65
N VAL A 21 -12.07 7.74 3.27
CA VAL A 21 -10.87 8.54 2.93
C VAL A 21 -9.83 8.45 4.04
N VAL A 22 -10.27 8.51 5.30
CA VAL A 22 -9.37 8.42 6.47
C VAL A 22 -8.66 7.08 6.52
N SER A 23 -9.34 5.97 6.23
CA SER A 23 -8.68 4.65 6.17
C SER A 23 -7.65 4.56 5.05
N VAL A 24 -7.92 5.14 3.87
CA VAL A 24 -6.93 5.17 2.77
C VAL A 24 -5.69 5.94 3.21
N VAL A 25 -5.87 7.16 3.75
CA VAL A 25 -4.75 7.99 4.20
C VAL A 25 -3.96 7.29 5.30
N LYS A 26 -4.65 6.69 6.29
CA LYS A 26 -4.01 5.96 7.40
C LYS A 26 -3.09 4.85 6.86
N GLU A 27 -3.61 3.98 6.00
CA GLU A 27 -2.85 2.84 5.48
C GLU A 27 -1.66 3.27 4.60
N LEU A 28 -1.82 4.34 3.80
CA LEU A 28 -0.73 4.89 3.00
C LEU A 28 0.36 5.54 3.87
N VAL A 29 -0.03 6.24 4.94
CA VAL A 29 0.92 6.83 5.90
C VAL A 29 1.65 5.75 6.68
N GLU A 30 0.96 4.70 7.12
CA GLU A 30 1.57 3.55 7.80
C GLU A 30 2.57 2.83 6.88
N ASN A 31 2.26 2.69 5.60
CA ASN A 31 3.21 2.16 4.62
C ASN A 31 4.45 3.05 4.45
N ALA A 32 4.29 4.37 4.47
CA ALA A 32 5.42 5.30 4.43
C ALA A 32 6.30 5.20 5.69
N LEU A 33 5.68 5.06 6.87
CA LEU A 33 6.41 4.84 8.13
C LEU A 33 7.18 3.51 8.13
N ASP A 34 6.56 2.43 7.65
CA ASP A 34 7.22 1.12 7.47
C ASP A 34 8.36 1.16 6.42
N ALA A 35 8.35 2.19 5.55
CA ALA A 35 9.43 2.49 4.62
C ALA A 35 10.53 3.37 5.22
N ASN A 36 10.47 3.67 6.52
CA ASN A 36 11.35 4.58 7.26
C ASN A 36 11.34 6.02 6.74
N ALA A 37 10.19 6.50 6.26
CA ALA A 37 10.05 7.89 5.85
C ALA A 37 10.24 8.85 7.02
N THR A 38 10.92 9.96 6.77
CA THR A 38 11.10 11.07 7.72
C THR A 38 10.26 12.30 7.33
N SER A 39 9.80 12.34 6.09
CA SER A 39 8.88 13.34 5.56
C SER A 39 7.76 12.63 4.82
N ILE A 40 6.52 13.01 5.13
CA ILE A 40 5.31 12.51 4.48
C ILE A 40 4.42 13.71 4.14
N GLU A 41 4.18 13.92 2.85
CA GLU A 41 3.27 14.93 2.33
C GLU A 41 1.93 14.28 1.94
N ILE A 42 0.82 14.86 2.40
CA ILE A 42 -0.52 14.39 2.09
C ILE A 42 -1.26 15.50 1.38
N LYS A 43 -1.70 15.24 0.15
CA LYS A 43 -2.52 16.15 -0.65
C LYS A 43 -3.89 15.52 -0.89
N LEU A 44 -4.94 16.24 -0.49
CA LEU A 44 -6.33 15.86 -0.71
C LEU A 44 -6.98 16.88 -1.64
N GLU A 45 -7.55 16.40 -2.75
CA GLU A 45 -8.36 17.21 -3.65
C GLU A 45 -9.84 16.89 -3.39
N ASN A 46 -10.65 17.94 -3.25
CA ASN A 46 -12.06 17.82 -2.86
C ASN A 46 -12.24 16.91 -1.62
N PHE A 47 -11.52 17.21 -0.53
CA PHE A 47 -11.52 16.42 0.70
C PHE A 47 -11.15 14.93 0.53
N GLY A 48 -10.48 14.56 -0.57
CA GLY A 48 -10.08 13.20 -0.89
C GLY A 48 -11.10 12.42 -1.73
N PHE A 49 -12.21 13.05 -2.13
CA PHE A 49 -13.19 12.43 -3.02
C PHE A 49 -12.72 12.38 -4.48
N ASP A 50 -11.96 13.39 -4.92
CA ASP A 50 -11.43 13.44 -6.29
C ASP A 50 -10.06 12.77 -6.36
N LYS A 51 -9.18 13.07 -5.40
CA LYS A 51 -7.82 12.52 -5.36
C LYS A 51 -7.25 12.50 -3.95
N ILE A 52 -6.58 11.40 -3.63
CA ILE A 52 -5.70 11.24 -2.47
C ILE A 52 -4.29 11.01 -3.01
N GLU A 53 -3.34 11.84 -2.60
CA GLU A 53 -1.92 11.68 -2.93
C GLU A 53 -1.11 11.68 -1.64
N VAL A 54 -0.33 10.62 -1.44
CA VAL A 54 0.62 10.49 -0.33
C VAL A 54 2.00 10.33 -0.94
N ARG A 55 2.92 11.22 -0.54
CA ARG A 55 4.32 11.20 -0.96
C ARG A 55 5.19 11.04 0.27
N ASP A 56 6.18 10.17 0.16
CA ASP A 56 7.14 9.95 1.22
C ASP A 56 8.57 9.93 0.67
N ASN A 57 9.53 10.11 1.57
CA ASN A 57 10.95 10.00 1.28
C ASN A 57 11.55 8.70 1.83
N GLY A 58 10.74 7.66 1.97
CA GLY A 58 11.16 6.34 2.43
C GLY A 58 11.97 5.58 1.38
N LYS A 59 12.25 4.32 1.69
CA LYS A 59 13.13 3.45 0.89
C LYS A 59 12.63 3.09 -0.52
N GLY A 60 11.38 3.38 -0.83
CA GLY A 60 10.72 2.95 -2.08
C GLY A 60 10.43 1.45 -2.13
N ILE A 61 9.93 0.99 -3.29
CA ILE A 61 9.58 -0.41 -3.57
C ILE A 61 10.63 -0.98 -4.53
N LYS A 62 11.23 -2.11 -4.17
CA LYS A 62 12.24 -2.78 -5.01
C LYS A 62 11.62 -3.28 -6.30
N SER A 63 12.38 -3.24 -7.39
CA SER A 63 11.91 -3.67 -8.72
C SER A 63 11.31 -5.09 -8.70
N ASP A 64 11.87 -6.00 -7.91
CA ASP A 64 11.39 -7.39 -7.79
C ASP A 64 10.03 -7.52 -7.11
N ASP A 65 9.66 -6.57 -6.25
CA ASP A 65 8.39 -6.55 -5.53
C ASP A 65 7.28 -5.83 -6.33
N THR A 66 7.67 -4.99 -7.30
CA THR A 66 6.71 -4.19 -8.10
C THR A 66 5.62 -5.00 -8.80
N PRO A 67 5.84 -6.22 -9.33
CA PRO A 67 4.76 -6.98 -9.97
C PRO A 67 3.65 -7.41 -9.00
N VAL A 68 3.95 -7.48 -7.70
CA VAL A 68 3.05 -8.02 -6.66
C VAL A 68 2.66 -7.00 -5.58
N MET A 69 3.14 -5.75 -5.65
CA MET A 69 2.91 -4.74 -4.60
C MET A 69 1.42 -4.43 -4.33
N GLY A 70 0.56 -4.61 -5.33
CA GLY A 70 -0.89 -4.43 -5.21
C GLY A 70 -1.67 -5.73 -4.98
N VAL A 71 -1.01 -6.89 -4.97
CA VAL A 71 -1.68 -8.20 -4.91
C VAL A 71 -1.87 -8.61 -3.45
N LYS A 72 -3.04 -9.20 -3.15
CA LYS A 72 -3.37 -9.66 -1.79
C LYS A 72 -2.36 -10.68 -1.27
N HIS A 73 -2.09 -10.58 0.03
CA HIS A 73 -1.24 -11.51 0.79
C HIS A 73 0.25 -11.48 0.42
N TYR A 74 0.70 -10.47 -0.31
CA TYR A 74 2.12 -10.17 -0.52
C TYR A 74 2.56 -9.05 0.42
N THR A 75 3.64 -9.27 1.16
CA THR A 75 4.21 -8.29 2.09
C THR A 75 5.72 -8.49 2.18
N SER A 76 6.47 -7.39 2.32
CA SER A 76 7.92 -7.42 2.53
C SER A 76 8.32 -7.32 4.02
N LYS A 77 7.34 -7.38 4.94
CA LYS A 77 7.51 -7.00 6.35
C LYS A 77 7.57 -8.20 7.30
N ILE A 78 7.00 -9.33 6.89
CA ILE A 78 7.06 -10.61 7.61
C ILE A 78 7.29 -11.74 6.61
N ASN A 79 7.97 -12.80 7.04
CA ASN A 79 8.27 -13.99 6.24
C ASN A 79 7.81 -15.28 6.92
N SER A 80 7.59 -15.26 8.24
CA SER A 80 7.28 -16.44 9.03
C SER A 80 6.22 -16.17 10.09
N HIS A 81 5.70 -17.25 10.69
CA HIS A 81 4.75 -17.16 11.79
C HIS A 81 5.36 -16.52 13.04
N ASP A 82 6.66 -16.74 13.26
CA ASP A 82 7.39 -16.24 14.43
C ASP A 82 7.53 -14.71 14.38
N ASP A 83 7.59 -14.13 13.18
CA ASP A 83 7.64 -12.67 13.00
C ASP A 83 6.37 -11.96 13.51
N LEU A 84 5.26 -12.68 13.68
CA LEU A 84 4.03 -12.13 14.27
C LEU A 84 4.18 -11.85 15.77
N GLU A 85 5.11 -12.50 16.45
CA GLU A 85 5.35 -12.30 17.89
C GLU A 85 6.18 -11.03 18.17
N THR A 86 6.91 -10.53 17.16
CA THR A 86 7.80 -9.36 17.25
C THR A 86 7.46 -8.30 16.21
N LEU A 87 6.17 -8.03 15.99
CA LEU A 87 5.72 -7.06 14.99
C LEU A 87 6.20 -5.63 15.32
N GLU A 88 7.12 -5.13 14.51
CA GLU A 88 7.62 -3.73 14.58
C GLU A 88 7.04 -2.83 13.47
N THR A 89 6.26 -3.40 12.54
CA THR A 89 5.68 -2.68 11.39
C THR A 89 4.16 -2.57 11.49
N TYR A 90 3.59 -1.50 10.97
CA TYR A 90 2.15 -1.25 10.99
C TYR A 90 1.38 -2.16 10.02
N GLY A 91 1.87 -2.34 8.79
CA GLY A 91 1.09 -2.99 7.73
C GLY A 91 1.64 -4.36 7.30
N PHE A 92 1.36 -5.45 8.01
CA PHE A 92 1.96 -6.78 7.73
C PHE A 92 1.05 -7.76 6.96
N ARG A 93 -0.21 -7.40 6.70
CA ARG A 93 -1.19 -8.33 6.09
C ARG A 93 -1.08 -8.46 4.57
N GLY A 94 -0.46 -7.49 3.90
CA GLY A 94 -0.39 -7.46 2.44
C GLY A 94 -1.75 -7.23 1.76
N GLU A 95 -2.65 -6.49 2.40
CA GLU A 95 -4.04 -6.30 1.93
C GLU A 95 -4.37 -4.85 1.57
N ALA A 96 -3.65 -3.87 2.14
CA ALA A 96 -4.00 -2.46 2.03
C ALA A 96 -4.07 -1.95 0.59
N LEU A 97 -2.97 -2.07 -0.18
CA LEU A 97 -2.94 -1.61 -1.57
C LEU A 97 -3.94 -2.35 -2.45
N ALA A 98 -4.11 -3.67 -2.24
CA ALA A 98 -5.11 -4.46 -2.95
C ALA A 98 -6.54 -3.98 -2.67
N SER A 99 -6.85 -3.65 -1.40
CA SER A 99 -8.14 -3.10 -1.01
C SER A 99 -8.38 -1.72 -1.63
N ILE A 100 -7.36 -0.85 -1.68
CA ILE A 100 -7.47 0.47 -2.34
C ILE A 100 -7.72 0.28 -3.85
N CYS A 101 -6.96 -0.60 -4.52
CA CYS A 101 -7.14 -0.87 -5.95
C CYS A 101 -8.56 -1.34 -6.28
N SER A 102 -9.20 -2.12 -5.40
CA SER A 102 -10.55 -2.62 -5.64
C SER A 102 -11.65 -1.54 -5.69
N VAL A 103 -11.35 -0.32 -5.21
CA VAL A 103 -12.33 0.77 -5.09
C VAL A 103 -11.86 2.09 -5.75
N ALA A 104 -10.66 2.15 -6.31
CA ALA A 104 -10.10 3.36 -6.90
C ALA A 104 -9.09 3.05 -8.01
N GLU A 105 -8.85 4.02 -8.89
CA GLU A 105 -7.70 4.01 -9.79
C GLU A 105 -6.42 4.30 -9.00
N VAL A 106 -5.42 3.42 -9.10
CA VAL A 106 -4.20 3.51 -8.30
C VAL A 106 -2.97 3.65 -9.17
N HIS A 107 -2.22 4.72 -8.91
CA HIS A 107 -0.92 4.99 -9.49
C HIS A 107 0.15 5.03 -8.40
N ILE A 108 1.25 4.31 -8.62
CA ILE A 108 2.37 4.27 -7.68
C ILE A 108 3.63 4.73 -8.40
N ALA A 109 4.19 5.86 -7.98
CA ALA A 109 5.51 6.29 -8.37
C ALA A 109 6.50 5.89 -7.28
N THR A 110 7.57 5.18 -7.63
CA THR A 110 8.55 4.74 -6.65
C THR A 110 9.96 4.72 -7.22
N LYS A 111 10.93 4.87 -6.31
CA LYS A 111 12.37 4.86 -6.60
C LYS A 111 13.14 4.43 -5.35
N THR A 112 13.94 3.38 -5.48
CA THR A 112 14.92 2.99 -4.46
C THR A 112 16.24 3.76 -4.64
N LEU A 113 17.15 3.64 -3.67
CA LEU A 113 18.49 4.22 -3.79
C LEU A 113 19.33 3.60 -4.92
N GLU A 114 18.99 2.36 -5.29
CA GLU A 114 19.69 1.57 -6.31
C GLU A 114 19.17 1.87 -7.73
N ASP A 115 18.00 2.50 -7.85
CA ASP A 115 17.42 2.86 -9.15
C ASP A 115 18.05 4.14 -9.71
N ASP A 116 18.33 4.16 -11.01
CA ASP A 116 18.78 5.37 -11.71
C ASP A 116 17.67 6.43 -11.76
N PHE A 117 16.43 6.01 -12.04
CA PHE A 117 15.26 6.87 -12.23
C PHE A 117 14.01 6.25 -11.59
N SER A 118 13.01 7.08 -11.29
CA SER A 118 11.74 6.58 -10.75
C SER A 118 10.88 5.97 -11.85
N LYS A 119 10.04 5.02 -11.46
CA LYS A 119 9.04 4.41 -12.35
C LYS A 119 7.65 4.67 -11.80
N LEU A 120 6.72 4.94 -12.70
CA LEU A 120 5.29 5.02 -12.41
C LEU A 120 4.62 3.73 -12.87
N TYR A 121 3.86 3.12 -11.95
CA TYR A 121 3.07 1.93 -12.18
C TYR A 121 1.59 2.28 -12.09
N ILE A 122 0.79 1.71 -13.00
CA ILE A 122 -0.67 1.78 -13.00
C ILE A 122 -1.18 0.38 -12.65
N LEU A 123 -2.02 0.30 -11.61
CA LEU A 123 -2.60 -0.95 -11.13
C LEU A 123 -4.06 -1.07 -11.59
N ASP A 124 -4.49 -2.29 -11.93
CA ASP A 124 -5.91 -2.60 -12.12
C ASP A 124 -6.65 -2.84 -10.79
N SER A 125 -7.96 -3.08 -10.87
CA SER A 125 -8.80 -3.31 -9.69
C SER A 125 -8.47 -4.58 -8.90
N SER A 126 -7.65 -5.47 -9.46
CA SER A 126 -7.13 -6.66 -8.79
C SER A 126 -5.72 -6.45 -8.23
N GLY A 127 -5.14 -5.26 -8.43
CA GLY A 127 -3.82 -4.88 -7.95
C GLY A 127 -2.66 -5.32 -8.83
N HIS A 128 -2.93 -5.82 -10.04
CA HIS A 128 -1.88 -6.18 -11.00
C HIS A 128 -1.41 -4.94 -11.76
N VAL A 129 -0.11 -4.90 -12.06
CA VAL A 129 0.47 -3.84 -12.91
C VAL A 129 0.01 -4.02 -14.35
N VAL A 130 -0.73 -3.04 -14.88
CA VAL A 130 -1.19 -3.01 -16.27
C VAL A 130 -0.37 -2.09 -17.16
N SER A 131 0.37 -1.16 -16.56
CA SER A 131 1.26 -0.26 -17.29
C SER A 131 2.39 0.22 -16.39
N GLN A 132 3.55 0.46 -17.00
CA GLN A 132 4.70 1.08 -16.36
C GLN A 132 5.38 2.07 -17.31
N LYS A 133 5.90 3.17 -16.76
CA LYS A 133 6.71 4.13 -17.53
C LYS A 133 7.74 4.83 -16.64
N PRO A 134 8.86 5.31 -17.22
CA PRO A 134 9.77 6.21 -16.51
C PRO A 134 9.03 7.45 -15.99
N SER A 135 9.42 7.91 -14.81
CA SER A 135 8.89 9.11 -14.17
C SER A 135 10.05 10.07 -13.82
N HIS A 136 9.76 11.36 -13.84
CA HIS A 136 10.71 12.42 -13.48
C HIS A 136 10.61 12.81 -12.01
N LEU A 137 9.72 12.16 -11.24
CA LEU A 137 9.59 12.39 -9.81
C LEU A 137 10.84 11.84 -9.11
N GLY A 138 11.53 12.65 -8.31
CA GLY A 138 12.63 12.17 -7.46
C GLY A 138 12.11 11.27 -6.33
N GLN A 139 13.01 10.76 -5.47
CA GLN A 139 12.58 10.37 -4.12
C GLN A 139 11.85 11.56 -3.50
N GLY A 140 10.67 11.35 -2.91
CA GLY A 140 9.80 12.43 -2.42
C GLY A 140 10.63 13.48 -1.69
N LYS A 141 10.65 14.70 -2.23
CA LYS A 141 11.24 15.85 -1.56
C LYS A 141 10.15 16.60 -0.83
#